data_AF-A0A522QXI2-F1
#
_entry.id   AF-A0A522QXI2-F1
#
_cell.length_a   1.000
_cell.length_b   1.000
_cell.length_c   1.000
_cell.angle_alpha   90.00
_cell.angle_beta   90.00
_cell.angle_gamma   90.00
#
_symmetry.space_group_name_H-M   'P 1'
#
loop_
_entity.id
_entity.type
_entity.pdbx_description
1 polymer ?
#
loop_
_entity_poly.entity_id
_entity_poly.type
_entity_poly.pdbx_seq_one_letter_code
_entity_poly.pdbx_strand_id
1 'polypeptide(L)'
;MSILRIYLRVLGLLAPERVLAIVLTVANLALAGVFFLEPMLFGRVIDALSKPRGHAGMLIAAWALVGFVGVIVGALVSLHADRMSHRRRLAAVRGYFEHAIELPLSFHGNQHTGKLLRIMHIGSDNLSALWLGFFREHLTTLLAIVVMVPVALSINWKLALLMIALLVCFVVFNAVAMRRTRRAQDRVQDFHHRISTRVGDVLGNVAVVQSFTRTREEARGLKQLMAQALAAQYPVLNGWATLSVFTRAASTLSVVAIFALGAALHARGEISIGGIVSFVGFALMLIGRLEQFATFISNLFFQSNSLRDFF
;
A
#
# COMPACT_ATOMS: atom_id res chain seq x y z
N MET A 1 -19.18 10.78 6.11
CA MET A 1 -19.27 9.51 5.33
C MET A 1 -18.31 8.47 5.89
N SER A 2 -18.72 7.20 6.01
CA SER A 2 -17.79 6.10 6.37
C SER A 2 -16.67 5.97 5.32
N ILE A 3 -15.45 5.62 5.74
CA ILE A 3 -14.27 5.48 4.87
C ILE A 3 -14.55 4.50 3.71
N LEU A 4 -15.26 3.40 4.00
CA LEU A 4 -15.68 2.42 2.98
C LEU A 4 -16.61 3.02 1.92
N ARG A 5 -17.55 3.89 2.32
CA ARG A 5 -18.45 4.55 1.36
C ARG A 5 -17.69 5.52 0.44
N ILE A 6 -16.69 6.22 0.99
CA ILE A 6 -15.83 7.10 0.18
C ILE A 6 -15.07 6.26 -0.83
N TYR A 7 -14.45 5.17 -0.40
CA TYR A 7 -13.72 4.27 -1.28
C TYR A 7 -14.61 3.71 -2.41
N LEU A 8 -15.81 3.25 -2.09
CA LEU A 8 -16.78 2.79 -3.09
C LEU A 8 -17.24 3.90 -4.04
N ARG A 9 -17.42 5.13 -3.54
CA ARG A 9 -17.75 6.30 -4.38
C ARG A 9 -16.60 6.63 -5.34
N VAL A 10 -15.34 6.55 -4.88
CA VAL A 10 -14.14 6.71 -5.73
C VAL A 10 -14.10 5.66 -6.83
N LEU A 11 -14.36 4.38 -6.52
CA LEU A 11 -14.44 3.33 -7.55
C LEU A 11 -15.64 3.56 -8.50
N GLY A 12 -16.74 4.12 -8.01
CA GLY A 12 -17.90 4.49 -8.82
C GLY A 12 -17.58 5.52 -9.92
N LEU A 13 -16.59 6.39 -9.71
CA LEU A 13 -16.13 7.34 -10.75
C LEU A 13 -15.45 6.67 -11.96
N LEU A 14 -15.14 5.38 -11.87
CA LEU A 14 -14.65 4.58 -13.01
C LEU A 14 -15.79 4.11 -13.93
N ALA A 15 -17.07 4.33 -13.56
CA ALA A 15 -18.23 3.85 -14.31
C ALA A 15 -18.23 4.21 -15.81
N PRO A 16 -17.77 5.40 -16.26
CA PRO A 16 -17.70 5.72 -17.69
C PRO A 16 -16.81 4.78 -18.51
N GLU A 17 -15.83 4.13 -17.86
CA GLU A 17 -14.91 3.18 -18.47
C GLU A 17 -15.01 1.79 -17.81
N ARG A 18 -16.21 1.42 -17.34
CA ARG A 18 -16.46 0.18 -16.59
C ARG A 18 -15.94 -1.09 -17.27
N VAL A 19 -16.03 -1.16 -18.60
CA VAL A 19 -15.56 -2.34 -19.35
C VAL A 19 -14.06 -2.50 -19.21
N LEU A 20 -13.29 -1.42 -19.41
CA LEU A 20 -11.84 -1.44 -19.25
C LEU A 20 -11.47 -1.72 -17.79
N ALA A 21 -12.17 -1.10 -16.82
CA ALA A 21 -11.96 -1.39 -15.40
C ALA A 21 -12.13 -2.87 -15.08
N ILE A 22 -13.21 -3.50 -15.55
CA ILE A 22 -13.49 -4.92 -15.33
C ILE A 22 -12.41 -5.79 -15.98
N VAL A 23 -12.03 -5.50 -17.23
CA VAL A 23 -10.96 -6.25 -17.93
C VAL A 23 -9.64 -6.17 -17.16
N LEU A 24 -9.24 -4.98 -16.70
CA LEU A 24 -8.02 -4.79 -15.92
C LEU A 24 -8.08 -5.49 -14.57
N THR A 25 -9.22 -5.44 -13.88
CA THR A 25 -9.42 -6.15 -12.62
C THR A 25 -9.30 -7.66 -12.81
N VAL A 26 -9.97 -8.24 -13.82
CA VAL A 26 -9.90 -9.67 -14.12
C VAL A 26 -8.49 -10.09 -14.52
N ALA A 27 -7.83 -9.32 -15.40
CA ALA A 27 -6.45 -9.59 -15.81
C ALA A 27 -5.48 -9.55 -14.62
N ASN A 28 -5.66 -8.59 -13.70
CA ASN A 28 -4.83 -8.49 -12.51
C ASN A 28 -5.08 -9.63 -11.51
N LEU A 29 -6.33 -10.09 -11.37
CA LEU A 29 -6.64 -11.28 -10.58
C LEU A 29 -5.97 -12.54 -11.16
N ALA A 30 -6.01 -12.69 -12.49
CA ALA A 30 -5.34 -13.79 -13.17
C ALA A 30 -3.81 -13.73 -12.96
N LEU A 31 -3.21 -12.54 -13.10
CA LEU A 31 -1.79 -12.30 -12.81
C LEU A 31 -1.41 -12.63 -11.37
N ALA A 32 -2.24 -12.23 -10.39
CA ALA A 32 -2.00 -12.58 -8.99
C ALA A 32 -1.98 -14.09 -8.79
N GLY A 33 -2.90 -14.82 -9.42
CA GLY A 33 -2.89 -16.29 -9.44
C GLY A 33 -1.59 -16.86 -10.03
N VAL A 34 -1.10 -16.29 -11.14
CA VAL A 34 0.17 -16.69 -11.75
C VAL A 34 1.35 -16.48 -10.80
N PHE A 35 1.43 -15.33 -10.12
CA PHE A 35 2.49 -15.06 -9.15
C PHE A 35 2.43 -16.00 -7.93
N PHE A 36 1.27 -16.56 -7.59
CA PHE A 36 1.18 -17.55 -6.52
C PHE A 36 1.68 -18.94 -6.94
N LEU A 37 1.72 -19.22 -8.24
CA LEU A 37 2.29 -20.46 -8.75
C LEU A 37 3.82 -20.45 -8.70
N GLU A 38 4.44 -19.27 -8.64
CA GLU A 38 5.89 -19.13 -8.69
C GLU A 38 6.62 -19.87 -7.54
N PRO A 39 6.25 -19.72 -6.25
CA PRO A 39 6.85 -20.52 -5.18
C PRO A 39 6.66 -22.03 -5.36
N MET A 40 5.52 -22.49 -5.89
CA MET A 40 5.26 -23.90 -6.16
C MET A 40 6.10 -24.44 -7.32
N LEU A 41 6.23 -23.67 -8.40
CA LEU A 41 7.06 -24.01 -9.55
C LEU A 41 8.52 -24.09 -9.13
N PHE A 42 8.98 -23.11 -8.35
CA PHE A 42 10.32 -23.10 -7.80
C PHE A 42 10.57 -24.34 -6.92
N GLY A 43 9.64 -24.68 -6.03
CA GLY A 43 9.71 -25.92 -5.25
C GLY A 43 9.79 -27.18 -6.12
N ARG A 44 8.93 -27.30 -7.14
CA ARG A 44 8.95 -28.45 -8.06
C ARG A 44 10.26 -28.55 -8.85
N VAL A 45 10.86 -27.42 -9.22
CA VAL A 45 12.20 -27.40 -9.86
C VAL A 45 13.24 -27.93 -8.90
N ILE A 46 13.24 -27.52 -7.64
CA ILE A 46 14.14 -28.04 -6.60
C ILE A 46 13.97 -29.57 -6.46
N ASP A 47 12.72 -30.05 -6.37
CA ASP A 47 12.45 -31.49 -6.27
C ASP A 47 12.92 -32.28 -7.50
N ALA A 48 12.84 -31.68 -8.69
CA ALA A 48 13.34 -32.29 -9.92
C ALA A 48 14.88 -32.33 -9.95
N LEU A 49 15.55 -31.26 -9.49
CA LEU A 49 17.00 -31.19 -9.41
C LEU A 49 17.58 -32.16 -8.36
N SER A 50 16.83 -32.45 -7.29
CA SER A 50 17.25 -33.43 -6.29
C SER A 50 17.16 -34.89 -6.76
N LYS A 51 16.61 -35.18 -7.96
CA LYS A 51 16.44 -36.54 -8.49
C LYS A 51 17.36 -36.79 -9.70
N PRO A 52 18.08 -37.94 -9.78
CA PRO A 52 19.05 -38.24 -10.84
C PRO A 52 18.51 -38.24 -12.30
N ARG A 53 17.19 -38.31 -12.50
CA ARG A 53 16.51 -38.27 -13.82
C ARG A 53 15.35 -37.27 -13.83
N GLY A 54 15.46 -36.17 -13.09
CA GLY A 54 14.41 -35.15 -13.07
C GLY A 54 14.33 -34.38 -14.39
N HIS A 55 13.12 -34.16 -14.90
CA HIS A 55 12.85 -33.28 -16.06
C HIS A 55 12.93 -31.80 -15.66
N ALA A 56 14.02 -31.39 -14.97
CA ALA A 56 14.18 -30.05 -14.45
C ALA A 56 14.17 -28.99 -15.56
N GLY A 57 14.76 -29.29 -16.72
CA GLY A 57 14.79 -28.38 -17.86
C GLY A 57 13.40 -27.95 -18.35
N MET A 58 12.44 -28.88 -18.40
CA MET A 58 11.06 -28.56 -18.82
C MET A 58 10.35 -27.69 -17.78
N LEU A 59 10.55 -27.97 -16.48
CA LEU A 59 9.96 -27.16 -15.40
C LEU A 59 10.56 -25.76 -15.35
N ILE A 60 11.87 -25.62 -15.57
CA ILE A 60 12.56 -24.33 -15.67
C ILE A 60 12.05 -23.55 -16.88
N ALA A 61 11.91 -24.20 -18.04
CA ALA A 61 11.35 -23.57 -19.23
C ALA A 61 9.90 -23.11 -19.02
N ALA A 62 9.07 -23.94 -18.36
CA ALA A 62 7.70 -23.57 -18.00
C ALA A 62 7.68 -22.40 -17.00
N TRP A 63 8.54 -22.41 -15.98
CA TRP A 63 8.65 -21.31 -15.02
C TRP A 63 9.11 -20.00 -15.69
N ALA A 64 10.11 -20.08 -16.56
CA ALA A 64 10.59 -18.94 -17.34
C ALA A 64 9.51 -18.38 -18.27
N LEU A 65 8.76 -19.25 -18.96
CA LEU A 65 7.65 -18.86 -19.83
C LEU A 65 6.55 -18.16 -19.03
N VAL A 66 6.12 -18.77 -17.92
CA VAL A 66 5.08 -18.22 -17.04
C VAL A 66 5.52 -16.89 -16.45
N GLY A 67 6.78 -16.79 -16.00
CA GLY A 67 7.36 -15.55 -15.46
C GLY A 67 7.43 -14.45 -16.52
N PHE A 68 7.95 -14.74 -17.71
CA PHE A 68 8.09 -13.76 -18.78
C PHE A 68 6.74 -13.28 -19.33
N VAL A 69 5.80 -14.20 -19.54
CA VAL A 69 4.42 -13.86 -19.91
C VAL A 69 3.77 -13.02 -18.80
N GLY A 70 3.95 -13.41 -17.53
CA GLY A 70 3.45 -12.65 -16.38
C GLY A 70 4.00 -11.22 -16.33
N VAL A 71 5.30 -11.03 -16.64
CA VAL A 71 5.92 -9.70 -16.72
C VAL A 71 5.34 -8.87 -17.87
N ILE A 72 5.20 -9.45 -19.07
CA ILE A 72 4.63 -8.74 -20.22
C ILE A 72 3.18 -8.34 -19.96
N VAL A 73 2.35 -9.30 -19.53
CA VAL A 73 0.93 -9.06 -19.23
C VAL A 73 0.80 -8.07 -18.07
N GLY A 74 1.64 -8.20 -17.04
CA GLY A 74 1.73 -7.25 -15.92
C GLY A 74 2.07 -5.83 -16.37
N ALA A 75 3.05 -5.68 -17.26
CA ALA A 75 3.40 -4.39 -17.84
C ALA A 75 2.24 -3.79 -18.63
N LEU A 76 1.56 -4.60 -19.46
CA LEU A 76 0.40 -4.14 -20.24
C LEU A 76 -0.76 -3.72 -19.35
N VAL A 77 -1.13 -4.52 -18.34
CA VAL A 77 -2.18 -4.20 -17.37
C VAL A 77 -1.82 -2.92 -16.63
N SER A 78 -0.58 -2.80 -16.18
CA SER A 78 -0.07 -1.63 -15.46
C SER A 78 -0.14 -0.35 -16.31
N LEU A 79 0.30 -0.41 -17.57
CA LEU A 79 0.24 0.72 -18.51
C LEU A 79 -1.20 1.17 -18.79
N HIS A 80 -2.12 0.23 -18.97
CA HIS A 80 -3.52 0.56 -19.23
C HIS A 80 -4.22 1.10 -17.97
N ALA A 81 -3.90 0.56 -16.80
CA ALA A 81 -4.37 1.09 -15.52
C ALA A 81 -3.87 2.53 -15.29
N ASP A 82 -2.60 2.83 -15.60
CA ASP A 82 -2.05 4.19 -15.52
C ASP A 82 -2.77 5.15 -16.47
N ARG A 83 -2.89 4.77 -17.74
CA ARG A 83 -3.58 5.59 -18.76
C ARG A 83 -5.03 5.88 -18.35
N MET A 84 -5.74 4.86 -17.86
CA MET A 84 -7.11 4.99 -17.37
C MET A 84 -7.17 5.92 -16.15
N SER A 85 -6.31 5.71 -15.16
CA SER A 85 -6.27 6.53 -13.94
C SER A 85 -6.02 8.01 -14.25
N HIS A 86 -5.04 8.31 -15.11
CA HIS A 86 -4.76 9.68 -15.54
C HIS A 86 -5.92 10.32 -16.32
N ARG A 87 -6.53 9.58 -17.25
CA ARG A 87 -7.70 10.06 -18.01
C ARG A 87 -8.89 10.35 -17.09
N ARG A 88 -9.16 9.46 -16.13
CA ARG A 88 -10.22 9.65 -15.13
C ARG A 88 -9.89 10.80 -14.17
N ARG A 89 -8.61 11.02 -13.85
CA ARG A 89 -8.17 12.17 -13.04
C ARG A 89 -8.53 13.47 -13.73
N LEU A 90 -8.19 13.61 -15.02
CA LEU A 90 -8.54 14.79 -15.81
C LEU A 90 -10.05 14.98 -15.94
N ALA A 91 -10.81 13.89 -16.09
CA ALA A 91 -12.28 13.95 -16.09
C ALA A 91 -12.84 14.43 -14.73
N ALA A 92 -12.26 14.00 -13.61
CA ALA A 92 -12.65 14.45 -12.27
C ALA A 92 -12.31 15.94 -12.05
N VAL A 93 -11.13 16.39 -12.51
CA VAL A 93 -10.76 17.82 -12.49
C VAL A 93 -11.74 18.65 -13.32
N ARG A 94 -12.09 18.18 -14.52
CA ARG A 94 -13.10 18.83 -15.37
C ARG A 94 -14.45 18.93 -14.68
N GLY A 95 -14.96 17.82 -14.13
CA GLY A 95 -16.26 17.82 -13.45
C GLY A 95 -16.28 18.70 -12.19
N TYR A 96 -15.18 18.74 -11.44
CA TYR A 96 -15.03 19.66 -10.32
C TYR A 96 -15.06 21.11 -10.78
N PHE A 97 -14.33 21.44 -11.87
CA PHE A 97 -14.30 22.79 -12.42
C PHE A 97 -15.69 23.23 -12.93
N GLU A 98 -16.37 22.40 -13.71
CA GLU A 98 -17.74 22.66 -14.22
C GLU A 98 -18.71 22.92 -13.05
N HIS A 99 -18.67 22.09 -12.00
CA HIS A 99 -19.51 22.31 -10.83
C HIS A 99 -19.14 23.58 -10.07
N ALA A 100 -17.85 23.86 -9.89
CA ALA A 100 -17.38 24.99 -9.11
C ALA A 100 -17.78 26.34 -9.73
N ILE A 101 -17.83 26.47 -11.06
CA ILE A 101 -18.22 27.72 -11.74
C ILE A 101 -19.74 27.94 -11.79
N GLU A 102 -20.54 26.90 -11.57
CA GLU A 102 -22.01 26.99 -11.52
C GLU A 102 -22.54 27.38 -10.13
N LEU A 103 -21.68 27.40 -9.11
CA LEU A 103 -22.08 27.72 -7.75
C LEU A 103 -22.47 29.21 -7.60
N PRO A 104 -23.42 29.54 -6.71
CA PRO A 104 -23.87 30.90 -6.52
C PRO A 104 -22.76 31.81 -6.00
N LEU A 105 -22.81 33.09 -6.34
CA LEU A 105 -21.86 34.12 -5.88
C LEU A 105 -21.68 34.14 -4.34
N SER A 106 -22.72 33.81 -3.58
CA SER A 106 -22.66 33.69 -2.11
C SER A 106 -21.70 32.59 -1.62
N PHE A 107 -21.52 31.52 -2.39
CA PHE A 107 -20.52 30.50 -2.12
C PHE A 107 -19.11 31.05 -2.36
N HIS A 108 -18.91 31.74 -3.49
CA HIS A 108 -17.62 32.33 -3.86
C HIS A 108 -17.18 33.46 -2.93
N GLY A 109 -18.12 34.26 -2.41
CA GLY A 109 -17.81 35.32 -1.44
C GLY A 109 -17.27 34.80 -0.09
N ASN A 110 -17.59 33.54 0.27
CA ASN A 110 -17.21 32.94 1.55
C ASN A 110 -16.00 31.99 1.44
N GLN A 111 -15.45 31.76 0.26
CA GLN A 111 -14.41 30.75 0.03
C GLN A 111 -13.21 31.34 -0.71
N HIS A 112 -12.00 31.12 -0.19
CA HIS A 112 -10.77 31.53 -0.86
C HIS A 112 -10.50 30.67 -2.10
N THR A 113 -10.20 31.30 -3.24
CA THR A 113 -9.84 30.61 -4.50
C THR A 113 -8.71 29.59 -4.32
N GLY A 114 -7.69 29.93 -3.52
CA GLY A 114 -6.58 29.01 -3.21
C GLY A 114 -7.02 27.74 -2.48
N LYS A 115 -8.05 27.80 -1.64
CA LYS A 115 -8.64 26.63 -0.98
C LYS A 115 -9.34 25.72 -1.99
N LEU A 116 -10.11 26.29 -2.93
CA LEU A 116 -10.79 25.53 -3.98
C LEU A 116 -9.80 24.84 -4.92
N LEU A 117 -8.72 25.52 -5.32
CA LEU A 117 -7.64 24.94 -6.11
C LEU A 117 -6.94 23.79 -5.36
N ARG A 118 -6.64 23.99 -4.07
CA ARG A 118 -6.04 22.96 -3.23
C ARG A 118 -6.91 21.71 -3.12
N ILE A 119 -8.22 21.89 -2.90
CA ILE A 119 -9.19 20.77 -2.83
C ILE A 119 -9.21 20.01 -4.17
N MET A 120 -9.27 20.73 -5.30
CA MET A 120 -9.25 20.13 -6.63
C MET A 120 -7.98 19.29 -6.88
N HIS A 121 -6.81 19.87 -6.63
CA HIS A 121 -5.53 19.21 -6.89
C HIS A 121 -5.33 17.99 -5.97
N ILE A 122 -5.43 18.18 -4.65
CA ILE A 122 -5.22 17.08 -3.69
C ILE A 122 -6.28 15.99 -3.85
N GLY A 123 -7.55 16.39 -4.06
CA GLY A 123 -8.65 15.44 -4.26
C GLY A 123 -8.43 14.59 -5.51
N SER A 124 -8.13 15.21 -6.66
CA SER A 124 -7.89 14.49 -7.91
C SER A 124 -6.65 13.60 -7.87
N ASP A 125 -5.56 14.03 -7.22
CA ASP A 125 -4.38 13.19 -7.02
C ASP A 125 -4.68 11.98 -6.12
N ASN A 126 -5.44 12.16 -5.05
CA ASN A 126 -5.85 11.06 -4.18
C ASN A 126 -6.81 10.08 -4.87
N LEU A 127 -7.71 10.56 -5.74
CA LEU A 127 -8.52 9.70 -6.60
C LEU A 127 -7.63 8.80 -7.48
N SER A 128 -6.66 9.42 -8.17
CA SER A 128 -5.72 8.72 -9.04
C SER A 128 -4.89 7.68 -8.29
N ALA A 129 -4.41 8.02 -7.10
CA ALA A 129 -3.65 7.13 -6.23
C ALA A 129 -4.49 5.92 -5.78
N LEU A 130 -5.75 6.12 -5.40
CA LEU A 130 -6.65 5.04 -4.98
C LEU A 130 -7.02 4.10 -6.13
N TRP A 131 -7.26 4.63 -7.33
CA TRP A 131 -7.51 3.78 -8.51
C TRP A 131 -6.28 2.93 -8.83
N LEU A 132 -5.09 3.53 -8.79
CA LEU A 132 -3.86 2.80 -9.08
C LEU A 132 -3.54 1.73 -8.02
N GLY A 133 -3.68 2.07 -6.74
CA GLY A 133 -3.55 1.12 -5.63
C GLY A 133 -4.56 -0.02 -5.73
N PHE A 134 -5.80 0.27 -6.14
CA PHE A 134 -6.81 -0.77 -6.41
C PHE A 134 -6.35 -1.74 -7.49
N PHE A 135 -5.93 -1.22 -8.66
CA PHE A 135 -5.51 -2.05 -9.79
C PHE A 135 -4.17 -2.76 -9.58
N ARG A 136 -3.29 -2.31 -8.69
CA ARG A 136 -1.95 -2.92 -8.52
C ARG A 136 -1.83 -3.77 -7.27
N GLU A 137 -2.44 -3.35 -6.18
CA GLU A 137 -2.11 -3.86 -4.85
C GLU A 137 -3.32 -4.47 -4.16
N HIS A 138 -4.42 -3.72 -3.99
CA HIS A 138 -5.48 -4.09 -3.06
C HIS A 138 -6.14 -5.43 -3.41
N LEU A 139 -6.47 -5.63 -4.69
CA LEU A 139 -7.09 -6.86 -5.20
C LEU A 139 -6.14 -8.06 -5.06
N THR A 140 -4.88 -7.90 -5.45
CA THR A 140 -3.87 -8.96 -5.40
C THR A 140 -3.56 -9.38 -3.97
N THR A 141 -3.52 -8.43 -3.04
CA THR A 141 -3.29 -8.65 -1.62
C THR A 141 -4.45 -9.37 -0.96
N LEU A 142 -5.70 -8.97 -1.27
CA LEU A 142 -6.88 -9.67 -0.77
C LEU A 142 -6.94 -11.10 -1.30
N LEU A 143 -6.67 -11.29 -2.60
CA LEU A 143 -6.64 -12.60 -3.23
C LEU A 143 -5.53 -13.48 -2.64
N ALA A 144 -4.36 -12.92 -2.35
CA ALA A 144 -3.25 -13.64 -1.74
C ALA A 144 -3.69 -14.25 -0.41
N ILE A 145 -4.26 -13.46 0.49
CA ILE A 145 -4.67 -13.95 1.81
C ILE A 145 -5.72 -15.06 1.68
N VAL A 146 -6.69 -14.91 0.76
CA VAL A 146 -7.82 -15.85 0.60
C VAL A 146 -7.42 -17.15 -0.11
N VAL A 147 -6.57 -17.10 -1.13
CA VAL A 147 -6.22 -18.27 -1.97
C VAL A 147 -5.03 -19.04 -1.40
N MET A 148 -4.04 -18.32 -0.87
CA MET A 148 -2.77 -18.90 -0.49
C MET A 148 -2.85 -19.75 0.78
N VAL A 149 -3.71 -19.37 1.72
CA VAL A 149 -3.91 -20.14 2.96
C VAL A 149 -4.51 -21.52 2.67
N PRO A 150 -5.61 -21.66 1.89
CA PRO A 150 -6.10 -22.97 1.44
C PRO A 150 -5.07 -23.78 0.66
N VAL A 151 -4.34 -23.15 -0.27
CA VAL A 151 -3.30 -23.84 -1.05
C VAL A 151 -2.21 -24.38 -0.14
N ALA A 152 -1.71 -23.59 0.82
CA ALA A 152 -0.73 -24.04 1.79
C ALA A 152 -1.25 -25.21 2.66
N LEU A 153 -2.49 -25.12 3.14
CA LEU A 153 -3.13 -26.20 3.90
C LEU A 153 -3.22 -27.50 3.10
N SER A 154 -3.48 -27.42 1.79
CA SER A 154 -3.56 -28.58 0.90
C SER A 154 -2.21 -29.29 0.69
N ILE A 155 -1.09 -28.58 0.81
CA ILE A 155 0.26 -29.15 0.64
C ILE A 155 0.72 -29.82 1.94
N ASN A 156 0.68 -29.09 3.05
CA ASN A 156 1.02 -29.64 4.36
C ASN A 156 0.39 -28.80 5.48
N TRP A 157 -0.60 -29.37 6.17
CA TRP A 157 -1.35 -28.64 7.19
C TRP A 157 -0.51 -28.23 8.40
N LYS A 158 0.56 -28.97 8.76
CA LYS A 158 1.44 -28.66 9.90
C LYS A 158 2.27 -27.41 9.64
N LEU A 159 2.87 -27.31 8.44
CA LEU A 159 3.60 -26.11 8.01
C LEU A 159 2.66 -24.93 7.74
N ALA A 160 1.47 -25.19 7.19
CA ALA A 160 0.46 -24.16 7.01
C ALA A 160 -0.01 -23.57 8.35
N LEU A 161 -0.21 -24.39 9.38
CA LEU A 161 -0.57 -23.92 10.72
C LEU A 161 0.54 -23.03 11.31
N LEU A 162 1.81 -23.43 11.17
CA LEU A 162 2.94 -22.59 11.57
C LEU A 162 2.93 -21.25 10.83
N MET A 163 2.74 -21.26 9.51
CA MET A 163 2.64 -20.05 8.70
C MET A 163 1.49 -19.15 9.13
N ILE A 164 0.30 -19.71 9.42
CA ILE A 164 -0.87 -18.97 9.92
C ILE A 164 -0.58 -18.39 11.32
N ALA A 165 0.09 -19.13 12.20
CA ALA A 165 0.44 -18.63 13.53
C ALA A 165 1.40 -17.43 13.43
N LEU A 166 2.42 -17.52 12.57
CA LEU A 166 3.36 -16.44 12.29
C LEU A 166 2.64 -15.23 11.66
N LEU A 167 1.70 -15.49 10.75
CA LEU A 167 0.85 -14.48 10.12
C LEU A 167 0.03 -13.70 11.15
N VAL A 168 -0.66 -14.41 12.04
CA VAL A 168 -1.49 -13.80 13.09
C VAL A 168 -0.61 -12.98 14.03
N CYS A 169 0.55 -13.50 14.43
CA CYS A 169 1.52 -12.77 15.24
C CYS A 169 1.95 -11.46 14.57
N PHE A 170 2.27 -11.50 13.28
CA PHE A 170 2.65 -10.33 12.49
C PHE A 170 1.55 -9.26 12.45
N VAL A 171 0.30 -9.67 12.16
CA VAL A 171 -0.85 -8.76 12.09
C VAL A 171 -1.14 -8.12 13.44
N VAL A 172 -1.12 -8.91 14.51
CA VAL A 172 -1.35 -8.41 15.88
C VAL A 172 -0.28 -7.41 16.27
N PHE A 173 0.99 -7.72 16.03
CA PHE A 173 2.11 -6.83 16.35
C PHE A 173 2.00 -5.50 15.60
N ASN A 174 1.76 -5.53 14.29
CA ASN A 174 1.57 -4.33 13.48
C ASN A 174 0.34 -3.52 13.93
N ALA A 175 -0.78 -4.18 14.24
CA ALA A 175 -1.98 -3.52 14.71
C ALA A 175 -1.76 -2.80 16.05
N VAL A 176 -1.04 -3.43 16.99
CA VAL A 176 -0.68 -2.82 18.28
C VAL A 176 0.27 -1.64 18.08
N ALA A 177 1.29 -1.80 17.24
CA ALA A 177 2.24 -0.73 16.93
C ALA A 177 1.53 0.48 16.30
N MET A 178 0.65 0.25 15.33
CA MET A 178 -0.13 1.30 14.67
C MET A 178 -1.02 2.05 15.67
N ARG A 179 -1.72 1.32 16.56
CA ARG A 179 -2.56 1.93 17.60
C ARG A 179 -1.76 2.78 18.59
N ARG A 180 -0.57 2.32 18.99
CA ARG A 180 0.29 3.02 19.94
C ARG A 180 0.88 4.30 19.36
N THR A 181 1.23 4.28 18.07
CA THR A 181 1.89 5.39 17.37
C THR A 181 0.91 6.46 16.88
N ARG A 182 -0.39 6.14 16.76
CA ARG A 182 -1.41 7.05 16.23
C ARG A 182 -1.45 8.41 16.90
N ARG A 183 -1.55 8.47 18.24
CA ARG A 183 -1.61 9.75 18.98
C ARG A 183 -0.35 10.61 18.78
N ALA A 184 0.82 9.96 18.67
CA ALA A 184 2.07 10.67 18.46
C ALA A 184 2.16 11.21 17.02
N GLN A 185 1.66 10.45 16.04
CA GLN A 185 1.50 10.91 14.65
C GLN A 185 0.53 12.09 14.53
N ASP A 186 -0.61 12.05 15.22
CA ASP A 186 -1.57 13.16 15.23
C ASP A 186 -0.89 14.45 15.74
N ARG A 187 -0.08 14.35 16.80
CA ARG A 187 0.72 15.49 17.32
C ARG A 187 1.74 16.03 16.32
N VAL A 188 2.42 15.15 15.59
CA VAL A 188 3.37 15.55 14.53
C VAL A 188 2.62 16.29 13.41
N GLN A 189 1.44 15.79 13.04
CA GLN A 189 0.59 16.41 12.03
C GLN A 189 0.10 17.80 12.47
N ASP A 190 -0.26 17.98 13.74
CA ASP A 190 -0.63 19.29 14.29
C ASP A 190 0.52 20.31 14.16
N PHE A 191 1.76 19.90 14.47
CA PHE A 191 2.92 20.77 14.29
C PHE A 191 3.15 21.15 12.81
N HIS A 192 3.00 20.20 11.88
CA HIS A 192 3.09 20.49 10.44
C HIS A 192 1.98 21.46 9.98
N HIS A 193 0.77 21.32 10.53
CA HIS A 193 -0.32 22.26 10.27
C HIS A 193 0.01 23.67 10.77
N ARG A 194 0.51 23.79 12.01
CA ARG A 194 0.92 25.08 12.61
C ARG A 194 2.07 25.74 11.83
N ILE A 195 3.06 24.95 11.40
CA ILE A 195 4.16 25.42 10.54
C ILE A 195 3.60 25.96 9.22
N SER A 196 2.75 25.18 8.54
CA SER A 196 2.17 25.57 7.24
C SER A 196 1.31 26.84 7.37
N THR A 197 0.52 26.94 8.45
CA THR A 197 -0.31 28.12 8.75
C THR A 197 0.56 29.35 8.95
N ARG A 198 1.59 29.26 9.82
CA ARG A 198 2.47 30.40 10.09
C ARG A 198 3.26 30.84 8.86
N VAL A 199 3.72 29.90 8.03
CA VAL A 199 4.38 30.23 6.77
C VAL A 199 3.42 30.95 5.82
N GLY A 200 2.18 30.44 5.70
CA GLY A 200 1.12 31.08 4.93
C GLY A 200 0.84 32.51 5.40
N ASP A 201 0.70 32.72 6.70
CA ASP A 201 0.41 34.03 7.29
C ASP A 201 1.55 35.03 7.09
N VAL A 202 2.80 34.60 7.31
CA VAL A 202 4.00 35.46 7.17
C VAL A 202 4.25 35.82 5.71
N LEU A 203 4.11 34.88 4.78
CA LEU A 203 4.29 35.15 3.35
C LEU A 203 3.13 35.99 2.79
N GLY A 204 1.89 35.70 3.21
CA GLY A 204 0.71 36.47 2.82
C GLY A 204 0.77 37.92 3.30
N ASN A 205 1.41 38.19 4.44
CA ASN A 205 1.56 39.51 5.03
C ASN A 205 3.02 40.02 5.01
N VAL A 206 3.82 39.58 4.03
CA VAL A 206 5.27 39.88 4.00
C VAL A 206 5.58 41.37 4.04
N ALA A 207 4.75 42.20 3.39
CA ALA A 207 4.90 43.65 3.40
C ALA A 207 4.80 44.24 4.83
N VAL A 208 3.88 43.72 5.65
CA VAL A 208 3.72 44.11 7.06
C VAL A 208 4.92 43.64 7.89
N VAL A 209 5.36 42.39 7.69
CA VAL A 209 6.53 41.86 8.41
C VAL A 209 7.79 42.68 8.09
N GLN A 210 7.97 43.09 6.84
CA GLN A 210 9.07 43.94 6.41
C GLN A 210 8.95 45.39 6.92
N SER A 211 7.75 45.98 6.90
CA SER A 211 7.53 47.35 7.38
C SER A 211 7.85 47.50 8.87
N PHE A 212 7.62 46.45 9.66
CA PHE A 212 7.98 46.40 11.08
C PHE A 212 9.36 45.77 11.34
N THR A 213 10.17 45.49 10.30
CA THR A 213 11.51 44.87 10.40
C THR A 213 11.57 43.58 11.24
N ARG A 214 10.47 42.82 11.28
CA ARG A 214 10.31 41.60 12.12
C ARG A 214 10.78 40.29 11.47
N THR A 215 11.41 40.34 10.29
CA THR A 215 11.82 39.14 9.54
C THR A 215 12.67 38.17 10.36
N ARG A 216 13.58 38.68 11.20
CA ARG A 216 14.43 37.84 12.09
C ARG A 216 13.62 37.18 13.21
N GLU A 217 12.61 37.86 13.74
CA GLU A 217 11.75 37.33 14.80
C GLU A 217 10.84 36.22 14.27
N GLU A 218 10.23 36.42 13.10
CA GLU A 218 9.43 35.40 12.43
C GLU A 218 10.26 34.16 12.09
N ALA A 219 11.48 34.35 11.57
CA ALA A 219 12.39 33.25 11.29
C ALA A 219 12.78 32.47 12.57
N ARG A 220 13.06 33.17 13.68
CA ARG A 220 13.34 32.52 14.98
C ARG A 220 12.12 31.75 15.50
N GLY A 221 10.93 32.33 15.39
CA GLY A 221 9.69 31.68 15.81
C GLY A 221 9.37 30.42 15.00
N LEU A 222 9.59 30.47 13.67
CA LEU A 222 9.47 29.31 12.81
C LEU A 222 10.50 28.22 13.18
N LYS A 223 11.75 28.60 13.44
CA LYS A 223 12.80 27.67 13.90
C LYS A 223 12.42 26.96 15.20
N GLN A 224 11.80 27.66 16.16
CA GLN A 224 11.32 27.05 17.41
C GLN A 224 10.17 26.06 17.16
N LEU A 225 9.21 26.41 16.30
CA LEU A 225 8.14 25.50 15.89
C LEU A 225 8.68 24.23 15.22
N MET A 226 9.67 24.38 14.33
CA MET A 226 10.35 23.25 13.69
C MET A 226 11.09 22.37 14.71
N ALA A 227 11.75 22.96 15.71
CA ALA A 227 12.40 22.19 16.78
C ALA A 227 11.38 21.38 17.60
N GLN A 228 10.21 21.95 17.91
CA GLN A 228 9.12 21.23 18.58
C GLN A 228 8.56 20.11 17.71
N ALA A 229 8.40 20.35 16.40
CA ALA A 229 7.98 19.33 15.44
C ALA A 229 8.97 18.15 15.41
N LEU A 230 10.29 18.43 15.36
CA LEU A 230 11.33 17.40 15.39
C LEU A 230 11.32 16.62 16.71
N ALA A 231 11.17 17.30 17.85
CA ALA A 231 11.08 16.65 19.16
C ALA A 231 9.86 15.72 19.28
N ALA A 232 8.74 16.05 18.62
CA ALA A 232 7.58 15.18 18.51
C ALA A 232 7.79 14.05 17.48
N GLN A 233 8.54 14.30 16.41
CA GLN A 233 8.75 13.36 15.30
C GLN A 233 9.80 12.28 15.59
N TYR A 234 10.88 12.58 16.31
CA TYR A 234 11.93 11.59 16.60
C TYR A 234 11.43 10.35 17.35
N PRO A 235 10.60 10.45 18.41
CA PRO A 235 10.03 9.26 19.06
C PRO A 235 9.19 8.40 18.11
N VAL A 236 8.50 9.04 17.17
CA VAL A 236 7.67 8.37 16.17
C VAL A 236 8.55 7.64 15.15
N LEU A 237 9.61 8.29 14.66
CA LEU A 237 10.60 7.67 13.77
C LEU A 237 11.31 6.48 14.45
N ASN A 238 11.68 6.62 15.72
CA ASN A 238 12.25 5.53 16.49
C ASN A 238 11.26 4.36 16.60
N GLY A 239 9.98 4.63 16.85
CA GLY A 239 8.92 3.61 16.84
C GLY A 239 8.81 2.88 15.50
N TRP A 240 8.86 3.59 14.37
CA TRP A 240 8.87 2.99 13.03
C TRP A 240 10.13 2.17 12.76
N ALA A 241 11.29 2.66 13.19
CA ALA A 241 12.55 1.92 13.07
C ALA A 241 12.49 0.60 13.86
N THR A 242 11.99 0.64 15.09
CA THR A 242 11.76 -0.55 15.91
C THR A 242 10.78 -1.51 15.23
N LEU A 243 9.63 -1.04 14.74
CA LEU A 243 8.65 -1.86 14.02
C LEU A 243 9.26 -2.52 12.77
N SER A 244 10.07 -1.80 12.01
CA SER A 244 10.77 -2.32 10.82
C SER A 244 11.76 -3.43 11.20
N VAL A 245 12.55 -3.24 12.25
CA VAL A 245 13.49 -4.26 12.76
C VAL A 245 12.74 -5.51 13.22
N PHE A 246 11.66 -5.36 13.99
CA PHE A 246 10.83 -6.49 14.43
C PHE A 246 10.17 -7.22 13.27
N THR A 247 9.67 -6.49 12.28
CA THR A 247 9.09 -7.05 11.06
C THR A 247 10.12 -7.90 10.31
N ARG A 248 11.33 -7.38 10.13
CA ARG A 248 12.43 -8.12 9.49
C ARG A 248 12.87 -9.32 10.32
N ALA A 249 12.97 -9.18 11.63
CA ALA A 249 13.28 -10.29 12.53
C ALA A 249 12.21 -11.38 12.50
N ALA A 250 10.93 -11.02 12.49
CA ALA A 250 9.81 -11.93 12.36
C ALA A 250 9.84 -12.67 11.02
N SER A 251 10.17 -11.99 9.92
CA SER A 251 10.38 -12.62 8.61
C SER A 251 11.52 -13.64 8.65
N THR A 252 12.69 -13.28 9.17
CA THR A 252 13.82 -14.21 9.30
C THR A 252 13.47 -15.39 10.19
N LEU A 253 12.85 -15.16 11.35
CA LEU A 253 12.43 -16.20 12.27
C LEU A 253 11.38 -17.12 11.63
N SER A 254 10.49 -16.57 10.80
CA SER A 254 9.51 -17.36 10.04
C SER A 254 10.20 -18.32 9.09
N VAL A 255 11.17 -17.84 8.32
CA VAL A 255 11.96 -18.69 7.41
C VAL A 255 12.71 -19.78 8.17
N VAL A 256 13.39 -19.43 9.27
CA VAL A 256 14.12 -20.39 10.11
C VAL A 256 13.18 -21.43 10.72
N ALA A 257 12.02 -21.02 11.24
CA ALA A 257 11.02 -21.91 11.82
C ALA A 257 10.44 -22.87 10.76
N ILE A 258 10.17 -22.38 9.55
CA ILE A 258 9.70 -23.20 8.42
C ILE A 258 10.76 -24.23 8.02
N PHE A 259 12.04 -23.84 7.94
CA PHE A 259 13.11 -24.80 7.66
C PHE A 259 13.30 -25.82 8.79
N ALA A 260 13.25 -25.40 10.05
CA ALA A 260 13.43 -26.29 11.20
C ALA A 260 12.30 -27.33 11.27
N LEU A 261 11.04 -26.89 11.20
CA LEU A 261 9.88 -27.79 11.18
C LEU A 261 9.85 -28.61 9.89
N GLY A 262 10.13 -27.98 8.75
CA GLY A 262 10.16 -28.61 7.43
C GLY A 262 11.18 -29.74 7.35
N ALA A 263 12.39 -29.55 7.87
CA ALA A 263 13.43 -30.57 7.93
C ALA A 263 12.98 -31.77 8.78
N ALA A 264 12.36 -31.52 9.94
CA ALA A 264 11.81 -32.58 10.79
C ALA A 264 10.66 -33.36 10.11
N LEU A 265 9.82 -32.68 9.33
CA LEU A 265 8.75 -33.31 8.54
C LEU A 265 9.29 -34.08 7.32
N HIS A 266 10.34 -33.56 6.68
CA HIS A 266 10.99 -34.21 5.55
C HIS A 266 11.67 -35.51 5.97
N ALA A 267 12.31 -35.53 7.15
CA ALA A 267 12.87 -36.75 7.74
C ALA A 267 11.83 -37.85 7.97
N ARG A 268 10.54 -37.47 8.11
CA ARG A 268 9.40 -38.39 8.25
C ARG A 268 8.72 -38.74 6.92
N GLY A 269 9.22 -38.21 5.80
CA GLY A 269 8.61 -38.38 4.48
C GLY A 269 7.30 -37.60 4.27
N GLU A 270 6.96 -36.66 5.16
CA GLU A 270 5.69 -35.90 5.09
C GLU A 270 5.73 -34.70 4.13
N ILE A 271 6.92 -34.28 3.70
CA ILE A 271 7.11 -33.19 2.74
C ILE A 271 8.39 -33.37 1.92
N SER A 272 8.41 -32.88 0.68
CA SER A 272 9.61 -32.82 -0.15
C SER A 272 10.47 -31.58 0.15
N ILE A 273 11.72 -31.57 -0.30
CA ILE A 273 12.62 -30.41 -0.16
C ILE A 273 12.01 -29.19 -0.87
N GLY A 274 11.49 -29.40 -2.08
CA GLY A 274 10.76 -28.39 -2.84
C GLY A 274 9.50 -27.89 -2.14
N GLY A 275 8.81 -28.75 -1.40
CA GLY A 275 7.68 -28.36 -0.55
C GLY A 275 8.11 -27.34 0.51
N ILE A 276 9.20 -27.59 1.23
CA ILE A 276 9.74 -26.65 2.24
C ILE A 276 10.07 -25.30 1.59
N VAL A 277 10.77 -25.33 0.46
CA VAL A 277 11.16 -24.10 -0.28
C VAL A 277 9.93 -23.33 -0.76
N SER A 278 8.88 -24.04 -1.22
CA SER A 278 7.60 -23.43 -1.59
C SER A 278 6.97 -22.70 -0.41
N PHE A 279 6.97 -23.31 0.79
CA PHE A 279 6.47 -22.69 2.02
C PHE A 279 7.25 -21.46 2.45
N VAL A 280 8.57 -21.44 2.25
CA VAL A 280 9.40 -20.24 2.48
C VAL A 280 8.99 -19.12 1.53
N GLY A 281 8.86 -19.42 0.23
CA GLY A 281 8.38 -18.45 -0.76
C GLY A 281 6.98 -17.92 -0.43
N PHE A 282 6.10 -18.81 0.04
CA PHE A 282 4.79 -18.42 0.52
C PHE A 282 4.85 -17.48 1.73
N ALA A 283 5.61 -17.83 2.77
CA ALA A 283 5.72 -16.97 3.94
C ALA A 283 6.23 -15.57 3.60
N LEU A 284 7.29 -15.46 2.79
CA LEU A 284 7.86 -14.18 2.37
C LEU A 284 6.88 -13.35 1.55
N MET A 285 6.19 -13.97 0.59
CA MET A 285 5.19 -13.27 -0.22
C MET A 285 4.03 -12.77 0.65
N LEU A 286 3.52 -13.60 1.56
CA LEU A 286 2.38 -13.24 2.40
C LEU A 286 2.73 -12.09 3.36
N ILE A 287 3.93 -12.08 3.94
CA ILE A 287 4.42 -10.96 4.76
C ILE A 287 4.40 -9.66 3.95
N GLY A 288 4.98 -9.67 2.74
CA GLY A 288 4.98 -8.48 1.87
C GLY A 288 3.57 -8.00 1.50
N ARG A 289 2.63 -8.92 1.28
CA ARG A 289 1.22 -8.56 1.00
C ARG A 289 0.53 -7.91 2.18
N LEU A 290 0.82 -8.33 3.41
CA LEU A 290 0.26 -7.69 4.61
C LEU A 290 0.81 -6.29 4.84
N GLU A 291 2.10 -6.08 4.59
CA GLU A 291 2.72 -4.74 4.67
C GLU A 291 2.05 -3.79 3.67
N GLN A 292 1.82 -4.25 2.44
CA GLN A 292 1.05 -3.51 1.43
C GLN A 292 -0.38 -3.22 1.92
N PHE A 293 -1.05 -4.20 2.53
CA PHE A 293 -2.39 -4.00 3.10
C PHE A 293 -2.41 -2.96 4.22
N ALA A 294 -1.45 -3.02 5.14
CA ALA A 294 -1.33 -2.06 6.24
C ALA A 294 -1.08 -0.64 5.71
N THR A 295 -0.22 -0.51 4.71
CA THR A 295 0.08 0.75 4.03
C THR A 295 -1.16 1.30 3.33
N PHE A 296 -1.90 0.45 2.63
CA PHE A 296 -3.18 0.82 2.01
C PHE A 296 -4.17 1.38 3.04
N ILE A 297 -4.40 0.68 4.16
CA ILE A 297 -5.32 1.13 5.22
C ILE A 297 -4.89 2.50 5.78
N SER A 298 -3.59 2.68 5.98
CA SER A 298 -3.01 3.95 6.43
C SER A 298 -3.27 5.08 5.42
N ASN A 299 -2.93 4.86 4.14
CA ASN A 299 -3.14 5.83 3.07
C ASN A 299 -4.62 6.20 2.91
N LEU A 300 -5.51 5.21 2.96
CA LEU A 300 -6.94 5.43 2.86
C LEU A 300 -7.46 6.31 4.02
N PHE A 301 -6.94 6.11 5.23
CA PHE A 301 -7.30 6.96 6.38
C PHE A 301 -6.87 8.41 6.14
N PHE A 302 -5.62 8.64 5.73
CA PHE A 302 -5.10 10.00 5.46
C PHE A 302 -5.81 10.70 4.29
N GLN A 303 -6.09 9.97 3.21
CA GLN A 303 -6.75 10.53 2.03
C GLN A 303 -8.23 10.81 2.26
N SER A 304 -8.88 10.11 3.21
CA SER A 304 -10.32 10.20 3.43
C SER A 304 -10.85 11.61 3.71
N ASN A 305 -10.09 12.45 4.43
CA ASN A 305 -10.50 13.82 4.71
C ASN A 305 -10.51 14.67 3.44
N SER A 306 -9.42 14.65 2.67
CA SER A 306 -9.34 15.40 1.41
C SER A 306 -10.39 14.96 0.38
N LEU A 307 -10.72 13.67 0.35
CA LEU A 307 -11.75 13.14 -0.55
C LEU A 307 -13.16 13.55 -0.10
N ARG A 308 -13.39 13.76 1.20
CA ARG A 308 -14.66 14.35 1.66
C ARG A 308 -14.78 15.81 1.25
N ASP A 309 -13.69 16.56 1.29
CA ASP A 309 -13.70 17.96 0.87
C ASP A 309 -13.89 18.11 -0.65
N PHE A 310 -13.42 17.13 -1.43
CA PHE A 310 -13.59 17.08 -2.88
C PHE A 310 -15.03 16.73 -3.33
N PHE A 311 -15.78 16.00 -2.50
CA PHE A 311 -17.06 15.36 -2.85
C PHE A 311 -18.32 16.09 -2.39
#